data_AF-A0A2C8FFP6-F1
#
_entry.id   AF-A0A2C8FFP6-F1
#
_cell.length_a   1.000
_cell.length_b   1.000
_cell.length_c   1.000
_cell.angle_alpha   90.00
_cell.angle_beta   90.00
_cell.angle_gamma   90.00
#
_symmetry.space_group_name_H-M   'P 1'
#
loop_
_entity.id
_entity.type
_entity.pdbx_description
1 polymer ?
#
loop_
_entity_poly.entity_id
_entity_poly.type
_entity_poly.pdbx_seq_one_letter_code
_entity_poly.pdbx_strand_id
1 'polypeptide(L)'
;MERFIKSLMLGSAAGIIGGIPMAFQNLNWQTLIAAFLHWLVLGILVTHTKLPTYNWLSGAIIGGLTSLPLMVLVSVQAPSAWAYILVISVVLGCLIGLIRNKIVFEK
;
A
#
# COMPACT_ATOMS: atom_id res chain seq x y z
N MET A 1 15.08 -12.58 8.01
CA MET A 1 13.80 -13.07 8.55
C MET A 1 13.03 -11.97 9.27
N GLU A 2 13.57 -11.36 10.34
CA GLU A 2 12.85 -10.35 11.13
C GLU A 2 12.34 -9.14 10.30
N ARG A 3 13.17 -8.58 9.42
CA ARG A 3 12.78 -7.46 8.53
C ARG A 3 11.61 -7.80 7.61
N PHE A 4 11.58 -9.03 7.11
CA PHE A 4 10.52 -9.51 6.23
C PHE A 4 9.19 -9.62 7.00
N ILE A 5 9.22 -10.16 8.21
CA ILE A 5 8.05 -10.25 9.11
C ILE A 5 7.53 -8.85 9.46
N LYS A 6 8.41 -7.92 9.84
CA LYS A 6 8.03 -6.51 10.11
C LYS A 6 7.38 -5.85 8.89
N SER A 7 7.88 -6.15 7.69
CA SER A 7 7.31 -5.63 6.44
C SER A 7 5.92 -6.20 6.15
N LEU A 8 5.72 -7.49 6.40
CA LEU A 8 4.40 -8.13 6.32
C LEU A 8 3.42 -7.52 7.31
N MET A 9 3.84 -7.27 8.56
CA MET A 9 2.99 -6.62 9.57
C MET A 9 2.57 -5.21 9.15
N LEU A 10 3.50 -4.42 8.62
CA LEU A 10 3.21 -3.08 8.09
C LEU A 10 2.25 -3.13 6.90
N GLY A 11 2.47 -4.05 5.95
CA GLY A 11 1.60 -4.25 4.79
C GLY A 11 0.19 -4.70 5.20
N SER A 12 0.07 -5.63 6.14
CA SER A 12 -1.22 -6.08 6.68
C SER A 12 -1.96 -4.96 7.40
N ALA A 13 -1.26 -4.15 8.21
CA ALA A 13 -1.87 -2.99 8.86
C ALA A 13 -2.38 -1.96 7.85
N ALA A 14 -1.57 -1.65 6.82
CA ALA A 14 -1.98 -0.79 5.71
C ALA A 14 -3.17 -1.37 4.95
N GLY A 15 -3.21 -2.69 4.76
CA GLY A 15 -4.29 -3.40 4.08
C GLY A 15 -5.61 -3.35 4.83
N ILE A 16 -5.58 -3.45 6.16
CA ILE A 16 -6.77 -3.28 7.00
C ILE A 16 -7.27 -1.83 6.89
N ILE A 17 -6.37 -0.85 7.07
CA ILE A 17 -6.73 0.58 7.02
C ILE A 17 -7.29 0.97 5.64
N GLY A 18 -6.59 0.60 4.57
CA GLY A 18 -7.01 0.87 3.19
C GLY A 18 -8.21 0.04 2.73
N GLY A 19 -8.47 -1.10 3.37
CA GLY A 19 -9.59 -2.00 3.05
C GLY A 19 -10.93 -1.57 3.65
N ILE A 20 -10.94 -0.87 4.79
CA ILE A 20 -12.15 -0.32 5.41
C ILE A 20 -13.03 0.50 4.43
N PRO A 21 -12.51 1.54 3.75
CA PRO A 21 -13.27 2.34 2.79
C PRO A 21 -13.74 1.52 1.57
N MET A 22 -13.02 0.44 1.23
CA MET A 22 -13.37 -0.44 0.12
C MET A 22 -14.52 -1.40 0.52
N ALA A 23 -14.56 -1.83 1.77
CA ALA A 23 -15.65 -2.65 2.30
C ALA A 23 -17.00 -1.91 2.29
N PHE A 24 -17.00 -0.58 2.46
CA PHE A 24 -18.21 0.24 2.37
C PHE A 24 -18.72 0.49 0.93
N GLN A 25 -17.92 0.16 -0.10
CA GLN A 25 -18.26 0.43 -1.50
C GLN A 25 -18.98 -0.73 -2.21
N ASN A 26 -19.52 -1.70 -1.46
CA ASN A 26 -20.19 -2.90 -2.00
C ASN A 26 -19.38 -3.62 -3.09
N LEU A 27 -18.05 -3.62 -2.96
CA LEU A 27 -17.17 -4.29 -3.90
C LEU A 27 -17.27 -5.81 -3.77
N ASN A 28 -17.00 -6.51 -4.86
CA ASN A 28 -16.94 -7.96 -4.86
C ASN A 28 -15.82 -8.47 -3.95
N TRP A 29 -16.00 -9.64 -3.34
CA TRP A 29 -15.05 -10.18 -2.36
C TRP A 29 -13.66 -10.42 -2.98
N GLN A 30 -13.58 -10.78 -4.26
CA GLN A 30 -12.29 -10.91 -4.97
C GLN A 30 -11.56 -9.56 -5.06
N THR A 31 -12.29 -8.45 -5.22
CA THR A 31 -11.71 -7.10 -5.29
C THR A 31 -11.18 -6.68 -3.92
N LEU A 32 -11.87 -7.02 -2.83
CA LEU A 32 -11.39 -6.77 -1.47
C LEU A 32 -10.12 -7.57 -1.16
N ILE A 33 -10.07 -8.85 -1.55
CA ILE A 33 -8.85 -9.67 -1.38
C ILE A 33 -7.71 -9.13 -2.23
N ALA A 34 -7.96 -8.78 -3.50
CA ALA A 34 -6.95 -8.21 -4.38
C ALA A 34 -6.37 -6.90 -3.81
N ALA A 35 -7.24 -6.05 -3.23
CA ALA A 35 -6.81 -4.83 -2.55
C ALA A 35 -5.94 -5.14 -1.33
N PHE A 36 -6.37 -6.05 -0.45
CA PHE A 36 -5.60 -6.46 0.72
C PHE A 36 -4.22 -7.01 0.33
N LEU A 37 -4.17 -7.89 -0.68
CA LEU A 37 -2.92 -8.43 -1.22
C LEU A 37 -2.02 -7.35 -1.80
N HIS A 38 -2.59 -6.37 -2.51
CA HIS A 38 -1.85 -5.21 -2.99
C HIS A 38 -1.17 -4.46 -1.83
N TRP A 39 -1.88 -4.16 -0.74
CA TRP A 39 -1.31 -3.49 0.43
C TRP A 39 -0.23 -4.31 1.13
N LEU A 40 -0.44 -5.63 1.23
CA LEU A 40 0.53 -6.55 1.81
C LEU A 40 1.83 -6.55 1.00
N VAL A 41 1.74 -6.65 -0.33
CA VAL A 41 2.90 -6.58 -1.24
C VAL A 41 3.54 -5.19 -1.22
N LEU A 42 2.75 -4.12 -1.18
CA LEU A 42 3.25 -2.75 -1.09
C LEU A 42 4.15 -2.57 0.14
N GLY A 43 3.76 -3.11 1.29
CA GLY A 43 4.57 -3.08 2.51
C GLY A 43 5.95 -3.71 2.31
N ILE A 44 6.04 -4.81 1.57
CA ILE A 44 7.31 -5.48 1.25
C ILE A 44 8.13 -4.64 0.26
N LEU A 45 7.50 -4.13 -0.79
CA LEU A 45 8.19 -3.35 -1.83
C LEU A 45 8.79 -2.07 -1.25
N VAL A 46 8.03 -1.29 -0.47
CA VAL A 46 8.53 -0.04 0.11
C VAL A 46 9.68 -0.30 1.08
N THR A 47 9.66 -1.40 1.82
CA THR A 47 10.72 -1.71 2.80
C THR A 47 11.99 -2.28 2.16
N HIS A 48 11.89 -3.01 1.04
CA HIS A 48 13.04 -3.69 0.42
C HIS A 48 13.61 -2.95 -0.79
N THR A 49 12.83 -2.11 -1.48
CA THR A 49 13.30 -1.35 -2.64
C THR A 49 14.12 -0.13 -2.19
N LYS A 50 15.32 0.02 -2.74
CA LYS A 50 16.16 1.20 -2.53
C LYS A 50 16.10 2.09 -3.77
N LEU A 51 15.36 3.19 -3.67
CA LEU A 51 15.38 4.26 -4.67
C LEU A 51 16.41 5.33 -4.25
N PRO A 52 17.09 6.00 -5.20
CA PRO A 52 18.04 7.09 -4.92
C PRO A 52 17.30 8.39 -4.55
N THR A 53 16.39 8.33 -3.57
CA THR A 53 15.53 9.43 -3.11
C THR A 53 15.28 9.34 -1.60
N TYR A 54 14.61 10.34 -1.02
CA TYR A 54 14.19 10.27 0.38
C TYR A 54 13.24 9.10 0.63
N ASN A 55 13.35 8.44 1.80
CA ASN A 55 12.56 7.24 2.07
C ASN A 55 11.04 7.46 1.98
N TRP A 56 10.53 8.59 2.47
CA TRP A 56 9.11 8.94 2.33
C TRP A 56 8.68 9.07 0.87
N LEU A 57 9.52 9.71 0.04
CA LEU A 57 9.25 9.91 -1.38
C LEU A 57 9.35 8.60 -2.16
N SER A 58 10.29 7.71 -1.80
CA SER A 58 10.35 6.35 -2.36
C SER A 58 9.07 5.57 -2.07
N GLY A 59 8.53 5.71 -0.86
CA GLY A 59 7.25 5.13 -0.47
C GLY A 59 6.08 5.70 -1.28
N ALA A 60 6.03 7.01 -1.46
CA ALA A 60 5.04 7.70 -2.30
C ALA A 60 5.02 7.16 -3.74
N ILE A 61 6.22 7.08 -4.35
CA ILE A 61 6.39 6.65 -5.74
C ILE A 61 5.97 5.19 -5.91
N ILE A 62 6.48 4.30 -5.05
CA ILE A 62 6.14 2.87 -5.11
C ILE A 62 4.64 2.67 -4.86
N GLY A 63 4.06 3.36 -3.87
CA GLY A 63 2.63 3.34 -3.57
C GLY A 63 1.78 3.75 -4.78
N GLY A 64 2.05 4.91 -5.36
CA GLY A 64 1.29 5.41 -6.51
C GLY A 64 1.44 4.55 -7.78
N LEU A 65 2.64 4.03 -8.05
CA LEU A 65 2.86 3.18 -9.23
C LEU A 65 2.18 1.81 -9.10
N THR A 66 2.27 1.20 -7.92
CA THR A 66 1.69 -0.12 -7.68
C THR A 66 0.17 -0.08 -7.53
N SER A 67 -0.43 1.08 -7.23
CA SER A 67 -1.88 1.23 -7.12
C SER A 67 -2.57 1.32 -8.48
N LEU A 68 -1.85 1.62 -9.57
CA LEU A 68 -2.41 1.69 -10.93
C LEU A 68 -3.22 0.44 -11.33
N PRO A 69 -2.71 -0.80 -11.23
CA PRO A 69 -3.52 -1.99 -11.55
C PRO A 69 -4.74 -2.14 -10.64
N LEU A 70 -4.62 -1.77 -9.36
CA LEU A 70 -5.75 -1.82 -8.43
C LEU A 70 -6.83 -0.78 -8.79
N MET A 71 -6.43 0.41 -9.21
CA MET A 71 -7.35 1.45 -9.67
C MET A 71 -8.14 1.00 -10.89
N VAL A 72 -7.50 0.34 -11.85
CA VAL A 72 -8.18 -0.23 -13.03
C VAL A 72 -9.14 -1.35 -12.64
N LEU A 73 -8.76 -2.20 -11.67
CA LEU A 73 -9.64 -3.27 -11.19
C LEU A 73 -10.88 -2.73 -10.48
N VAL A 74 -10.71 -1.71 -9.63
CA VAL A 74 -11.80 -1.15 -8.81
C VAL A 74 -12.69 -0.21 -9.63
N SER A 75 -12.16 0.50 -10.62
CA SER A 75 -12.94 1.47 -11.42
C SER A 75 -14.11 0.84 -12.17
N VAL A 76 -14.07 -0.47 -12.44
CA VAL A 76 -15.18 -1.22 -13.05
C VAL A 76 -16.41 -1.26 -12.13
N GLN A 77 -16.20 -1.36 -10.81
CA GLN A 77 -17.28 -1.45 -9.82
C GLN A 77 -17.59 -0.09 -9.18
N ALA A 78 -16.56 0.74 -8.98
CA ALA A 78 -16.65 2.06 -8.37
C ALA A 78 -15.82 3.09 -9.16
N PRO A 79 -16.39 3.68 -10.24
CA PRO A 79 -15.68 4.59 -11.13
C PRO A 79 -15.14 5.87 -10.48
N SER A 80 -15.66 6.28 -9.32
CA SER A 80 -15.16 7.45 -8.57
C SER A 80 -14.04 7.09 -7.58
N ALA A 81 -13.79 5.79 -7.34
CA ALA A 81 -12.88 5.34 -6.28
C ALA A 81 -11.39 5.42 -6.66
N TRP A 82 -11.06 5.58 -7.95
CA TRP A 82 -9.66 5.61 -8.40
C TRP A 82 -8.85 6.72 -7.74
N ALA A 83 -9.44 7.90 -7.56
CA ALA A 83 -8.76 9.05 -6.97
C ALA A 83 -8.47 8.79 -5.49
N TYR A 84 -9.44 8.20 -4.78
CA TYR A 84 -9.28 7.80 -3.39
C TYR A 84 -8.14 6.77 -3.23
N ILE A 85 -8.11 5.73 -4.07
CA ILE A 85 -7.08 4.69 -4.05
C ILE A 85 -5.70 5.32 -4.29
N LEU A 86 -5.56 6.18 -5.28
CA LEU A 86 -4.27 6.81 -5.57
C LEU A 86 -3.78 7.65 -4.37
N VAL A 87 -4.65 8.47 -3.80
CA VAL A 87 -4.32 9.32 -2.65
C VAL A 87 -3.94 8.47 -1.44
N ILE A 88 -4.74 7.45 -1.11
CA ILE A 88 -4.47 6.62 0.06
C ILE A 88 -3.20 5.77 -0.12
N SER A 89 -2.91 5.30 -1.34
CA SER A 89 -1.70 4.53 -1.65
C SER A 89 -0.44 5.39 -1.57
N VAL A 90 -0.51 6.65 -2.01
CA VAL A 90 0.60 7.60 -1.84
C VAL A 90 0.81 7.93 -0.36
N VAL A 91 -0.25 8.21 0.40
CA VAL A 91 -0.17 8.57 1.83
C VAL A 91 0.34 7.39 2.67
N LEU A 92 -0.22 6.20 2.51
CA LEU A 92 0.23 5.01 3.22
C LEU A 92 1.64 4.59 2.76
N GLY A 93 1.96 4.73 1.47
CA GLY A 93 3.30 4.55 0.95
C GLY A 93 4.33 5.46 1.63
N CYS A 94 4.03 6.76 1.74
CA CYS A 94 4.84 7.73 2.49
C CYS A 94 5.06 7.29 3.95
N LEU A 95 3.98 6.90 4.63
CA LEU A 95 4.02 6.46 6.03
C LEU A 95 4.91 5.22 6.21
N ILE A 96 4.74 4.20 5.36
CA ILE A 96 5.59 2.99 5.39
C ILE A 96 7.05 3.38 5.10
N GLY A 97 7.30 4.27 4.14
CA GLY A 97 8.63 4.78 3.82
C GLY A 97 9.31 5.52 4.97
N LEU A 98 8.56 6.30 5.76
CA LEU A 98 9.04 6.95 6.97
C LEU A 98 9.34 5.95 8.09
N ILE A 99 8.41 5.01 8.31
CA ILE A 99 8.50 4.00 9.37
C ILE A 99 9.64 3.01 9.09
N ARG A 100 9.91 2.69 7.82
CA ARG A 100 11.05 1.86 7.39
C ARG A 100 12.35 2.29 8.05
N ASN A 101 12.61 3.59 8.11
CA ASN A 101 13.83 4.13 8.73
C ASN A 101 13.93 3.81 10.23
N LYS A 102 12.79 3.79 10.93
CA LYS A 102 12.74 3.52 12.37
C LYS A 102 12.69 2.03 12.71
N ILE A 103 12.01 1.21 11.91
CA ILE A 103 11.69 -0.18 12.29
C ILE A 103 12.59 -1.22 11.58
N VAL A 104 13.06 -0.91 10.38
CA VAL A 104 13.80 -1.85 9.51
C VAL A 104 15.29 -1.53 9.43
N PHE A 105 15.68 -0.26 9.58
CA PHE A 105 17.08 0.20 9.50
C PHE A 105 17.67 0.68 10.83
N GLU A 106 16.95 0.56 11.95
CA GLU A 106 17.62 0.61 13.25
C GLU A 106 18.65 -0.52 13.30
N LYS A 107 19.89 -0.13 13.61
CA LYS A 107 21.07 -0.99 13.69
C LYS A 107 20.96 -1.97 14.84
#